data_AF-A0A537RE85-F1
#
_entry.id   AF-A0A537RE85-F1
#
_cell.length_a   1.000
_cell.length_b   1.000
_cell.length_c   1.000
_cell.angle_alpha   90.00
_cell.angle_beta   90.00
_cell.angle_gamma   90.00
#
_symmetry.space_group_name_H-M   'P 1'
#
loop_
_entity.id
_entity.type
_entity.pdbx_description
1 polymer ?
#
loop_
_entity_poly.entity_id
_entity_poly.type
_entity_poly.pdbx_seq_one_letter_code
_entity_poly.pdbx_strand_id
1 'polypeptide(L)' 'SELTVRDLGELGVRRISIGGALARSAWGGLMRMAKEIAGPGSFKGFADAAPGADIVKGIRG' A
#
# COMPACT_ATOMS: atom_id res chain seq x y z
N SER A 1 -12.90 16.44 5.59
CA SER A 1 -13.48 15.28 4.89
C SER A 1 -12.47 14.78 3.88
N GLU A 2 -12.12 13.51 3.91
CA GLU A 2 -11.24 12.91 2.90
C GLU A 2 -12.07 12.74 1.61
N LEU A 3 -11.57 13.27 0.49
CA LEU A 3 -12.26 13.15 -0.81
C LEU A 3 -12.03 11.75 -1.37
N THR A 4 -13.12 11.04 -1.68
CA THR A 4 -13.05 9.75 -2.37
C THR A 4 -12.87 9.94 -3.87
N VAL A 5 -12.50 8.86 -4.59
CA VAL A 5 -12.49 8.87 -6.06
C VAL A 5 -13.87 9.24 -6.62
N ARG A 6 -14.94 8.80 -5.96
CA ARG A 6 -16.31 9.14 -6.35
C ARG A 6 -16.58 10.64 -6.21
N ASP A 7 -16.24 11.24 -5.07
CA ASP A 7 -16.45 12.68 -4.84
C ASP A 7 -15.68 13.51 -5.87
N LEU A 8 -14.44 13.12 -6.18
CA LEU A 8 -13.64 13.77 -7.22
C LEU A 8 -14.29 13.64 -8.60
N GLY A 9 -14.90 12.48 -8.90
CA GLY A 9 -15.65 12.26 -10.13
C GLY A 9 -16.90 13.13 -10.24
N GLU A 10 -17.65 13.28 -9.14
CA GLU A 10 -18.83 14.17 -9.05
C GLU A 10 -18.45 15.64 -9.27
N LEU A 11 -17.22 16.02 -8.91
CA LEU A 11 -16.63 17.34 -9.18
C LEU A 11 -16.03 17.49 -10.60
N GLY A 12 -16.13 16.46 -11.45
CA GLY A 12 -15.67 16.50 -12.84
C GLY A 12 -14.19 16.16 -13.06
N VAL A 13 -13.48 15.66 -12.03
CA VAL A 13 -12.08 15.21 -12.18
C VAL A 13 -12.02 14.00 -13.12
N ARG A 14 -11.13 14.04 -14.12
CA ARG A 14 -10.93 12.95 -15.10
C ARG A 14 -9.65 12.15 -14.91
N ARG A 15 -8.69 12.67 -14.15
CA ARG A 15 -7.40 12.02 -13.88
C ARG A 15 -6.93 12.39 -12.48
N ILE A 16 -6.47 11.39 -11.73
CA ILE A 16 -5.88 11.57 -10.40
C ILE A 16 -4.41 11.17 -10.50
N SER A 17 -3.50 12.13 -10.25
CA SER A 17 -2.09 11.83 -10.08
C SER A 17 -1.80 11.59 -8.61
N ILE A 18 -1.09 10.50 -8.33
CA ILE A 18 -0.64 10.15 -6.98
C ILE A 18 0.87 10.33 -6.80
N GLY A 19 1.58 10.74 -7.86
CA GLY A 19 3.04 10.84 -7.86
C GLY A 19 3.72 9.60 -7.28
N GLY A 20 4.67 9.80 -6.37
CA GLY A 20 5.34 8.71 -5.65
C GLY A 20 4.60 8.16 -4.43
N ALA A 21 3.30 8.43 -4.24
CA ALA A 21 2.59 8.04 -3.02
C ALA A 21 2.59 6.51 -2.80
N LEU A 22 2.30 5.72 -3.84
CA LEU A 22 2.35 4.24 -3.72
C LEU A 22 3.73 3.74 -3.33
N ALA A 23 4.79 4.26 -3.96
CA ALA A 23 6.16 3.87 -3.65
C ALA A 23 6.52 4.17 -2.19
N ARG A 24 6.13 5.35 -1.68
CA ARG A 24 6.35 5.70 -0.27
C ARG A 24 5.53 4.85 0.69
N SER A 25 4.29 4.48 0.33
CA SER A 25 3.47 3.58 1.15
C SER A 25 4.08 2.19 1.27
N ALA A 26 4.58 1.63 0.16
CA ALA A 26 5.29 0.35 0.14
C ALA A 26 6.56 0.42 1.00
N TRP A 27 7.38 1.47 0.82
CA TRP A 27 8.60 1.66 1.60
C TRP A 27 8.32 1.84 3.10
N GLY A 28 7.25 2.56 3.44
CA GLY A 28 6.80 2.72 4.82
C GLY A 28 6.45 1.37 5.47
N GLY A 29 5.80 0.46 4.75
CA GLY A 29 5.54 -0.91 5.20
C GLY A 29 6.83 -1.69 5.46
N LEU A 30 7.78 -1.62 4.52
CA LEU A 30 9.08 -2.26 4.64
C LEU A 30 9.86 -1.73 5.86
N MET A 31 9.92 -0.41 6.05
CA MET A 31 10.59 0.21 7.20
C MET A 31 9.96 -0.19 8.53
N ARG A 32 8.62 -0.33 8.59
CA ARG A 32 7.94 -0.81 9.81
C ARG A 32 8.39 -2.24 10.14
N MET A 33 8.35 -3.15 9.17
CA MET A 33 8.81 -4.53 9.40
C MET A 33 10.29 -4.62 9.75
N ALA A 34 11.15 -3.83 9.09
CA ALA A 34 12.57 -3.78 9.42
C ALA A 34 12.81 -3.37 10.89
N LYS A 35 12.03 -2.42 11.43
CA LYS A 35 12.10 -2.01 12.83
C LYS A 35 11.59 -3.08 13.79
N GLU A 36 10.49 -3.77 13.46
CA GLU A 36 9.96 -4.89 14.26
C GLU A 36 10.96 -6.06 14.36
N ILE A 37 11.68 -6.34 13.27
CA ILE A 37 12.72 -7.37 13.26
C ILE A 37 13.95 -6.90 14.06
N ALA A 38 14.42 -5.67 13.82
CA ALA A 38 15.63 -5.16 14.45
C ALA A 38 15.47 -4.86 15.96
N GLY A 39 14.27 -4.49 16.39
CA GLY A 39 13.95 -4.21 17.79
C GLY A 39 13.53 -5.47 18.54
N PRO A 40 12.22 -5.78 18.60
CA PRO A 40 11.70 -6.92 19.35
C PRO A 40 11.98 -8.30 18.73
N GLY A 41 12.54 -8.40 17.52
CA GLY A 41 12.74 -9.68 16.84
C GLY A 41 11.43 -10.32 16.35
N SER A 42 10.39 -9.51 16.14
CA SER A 42 9.04 -9.98 15.84
C SER A 42 8.78 -10.09 14.35
N PHE A 43 8.09 -11.18 13.96
CA PHE A 43 7.65 -11.43 12.58
C PHE A 43 6.14 -11.30 12.40
N LYS A 44 5.40 -10.95 13.46
CA LYS A 44 3.94 -10.91 13.46
C LYS A 44 3.35 -9.95 12.43
N GLY A 45 4.05 -8.85 12.11
CA GLY A 45 3.60 -7.88 11.12
C GLY A 45 3.53 -8.41 9.68
N PHE A 46 4.06 -9.61 9.41
CA PHE A 46 3.82 -10.29 8.14
C PHE A 46 2.41 -10.89 8.00
N ALA A 47 1.61 -10.94 9.08
CA ALA A 47 0.22 -11.39 9.01
C ALA A 47 -0.63 -10.52 8.07
N ASP A 48 -0.27 -9.24 7.90
CA ASP A 48 -0.94 -8.30 7.01
C ASP A 48 -0.39 -8.33 5.58
N ALA A 49 0.63 -9.16 5.29
CA ALA A 49 1.21 -9.26 3.96
C ALA A 49 0.23 -9.91 2.99
N ALA A 50 0.17 -9.40 1.76
CA ALA A 50 -0.65 -10.00 0.71
C ALA A 50 -0.20 -11.45 0.44
N PRO A 51 -1.14 -12.41 0.28
CA PRO A 51 -0.80 -13.77 -0.09
C PRO A 51 0.00 -13.80 -1.40
N GLY A 52 1.05 -14.63 -1.47
CA GLY A 52 1.89 -14.72 -2.67
C GLY A 52 1.10 -15.10 -3.93
N ALA A 53 0.04 -15.90 -3.79
CA ALA A 53 -0.86 -16.25 -4.89
C ALA A 53 -1.57 -15.02 -5.49
N ASP A 54 -2.01 -14.08 -4.64
CA ASP A 54 -2.68 -12.85 -5.09
C ASP A 54 -1.70 -11.90 -5.79
N ILE A 55 -0.46 -11.82 -5.28
CA ILE A 55 0.61 -11.05 -5.92
C ILE A 55 0.90 -11.59 -7.33
N VAL A 56 1.08 -12.92 -7.45
CA VAL A 56 1.39 -13.56 -8.75
C VAL A 56 0.22 -13.43 -9.72
N LYS A 57 -1.02 -13.59 -9.23
CA LYS A 57 -2.23 -13.39 -10.04
C LYS A 57 -2.32 -11.96 -10.58
N GLY A 58 -2.00 -10.95 -9.75
CA GLY A 58 -2.03 -9.54 -10.16
C GLY A 58 -0.95 -9.13 -11.16
N ILE A 59 0.18 -9.85 -11.23
CA ILE A 59 1.28 -9.57 -12.16
C ILE A 59 1.07 -10.28 -13.51
N ARG A 60 0.35 -11.41 -13.52
CA ARG A 60 0.14 -12.25 -14.71
C ARG A 60 -1.14 -11.97 -15.48
N GLY A 61 -2.02 -11.11 -14.96
CA GLY A 61 -3.19 -10.58 -15.67
C GLY A 61 -2.84 -9.33 -16.46
#